data_AF-L0HI76-F1
#
_entry.id   AF-L0HI76-F1
#
_cell.length_a   1.000
_cell.length_b   1.000
_cell.length_c   1.000
_cell.angle_alpha   90.00
_cell.angle_beta   90.00
_cell.angle_gamma   90.00
#
_symmetry.space_group_name_H-M   'P 1'
#
loop_
_entity.id
_entity.type
_entity.pdbx_description
1 polymer ?
#
loop_
_entity_poly.entity_id
_entity_poly.type
_entity_poly.pdbx_seq_one_letter_code
_entity_poly.pdbx_strand_id
1 'polypeptide(L)'
;MASQERGGAKKRRPVEEVLPGMLARALDKREDLILTFETDPDSGAERMYAMTGQFVSECMLRKLIGKAESQRDEGSVLLKQRLSKRR
;
A
#
# COMPACT_ATOMS: atom_id res chain seq x y z
N MET A 1 20.63 15.87 -25.54
CA MET A 1 20.91 15.93 -24.09
C MET A 1 19.68 16.50 -23.41
N ALA A 2 18.88 15.67 -22.74
CA ALA A 2 17.67 16.12 -22.04
C ALA A 2 17.76 15.64 -20.59
N SER A 3 18.00 16.59 -19.69
CA SER A 3 18.04 16.37 -18.25
C SER A 3 16.64 16.07 -17.74
N GLN A 4 16.40 14.80 -17.38
CA GLN A 4 15.20 14.41 -16.65
C GLN A 4 15.52 14.52 -15.16
N GLU A 5 14.99 15.57 -14.54
CA GLU A 5 15.12 15.85 -13.11
C GLU A 5 14.62 14.65 -12.28
N ARG A 6 15.55 14.06 -11.53
CA ARG A 6 15.27 12.96 -10.62
C ARG A 6 14.46 13.49 -9.44
N GLY A 7 13.33 12.84 -9.16
CA GLY A 7 12.43 13.18 -8.06
C GLY A 7 13.19 13.42 -6.74
N GLY A 8 12.93 14.57 -6.13
CA GLY A 8 13.57 14.98 -4.88
C GLY A 8 13.41 13.92 -3.79
N ALA A 9 14.52 13.57 -3.14
CA ALA A 9 14.53 12.66 -2.01
C ALA A 9 13.69 13.24 -0.87
N LYS A 10 12.51 12.64 -0.60
CA LYS A 10 11.73 12.98 0.59
C LYS A 10 12.59 12.68 1.81
N LYS A 11 12.92 13.71 2.59
CA LYS A 11 13.61 13.56 3.88
C LYS A 11 12.84 12.53 4.72
N ARG A 12 13.55 11.51 5.22
CA ARG A 12 13.00 10.53 6.17
C ARG A 12 12.61 11.30 7.42
N ARG A 13 11.33 11.31 7.76
CA ARG A 13 10.81 11.93 8.98
C ARG A 13 10.71 10.87 10.08
N PRO A 14 10.92 11.25 11.36
CA PRO A 14 10.65 10.38 12.49
C PRO A 14 9.23 9.81 12.45
N VAL A 15 9.06 8.58 12.95
CA VAL A 15 7.77 7.89 12.99
C VAL A 15 6.73 8.69 13.75
N GLU A 16 7.11 9.25 14.90
CA GLU A 16 6.26 10.06 15.79
C GLU A 16 5.61 11.25 15.07
N GLU A 17 6.29 11.82 14.07
CA GLU A 17 5.76 12.94 13.27
C GLU A 17 4.77 12.50 12.19
N VAL A 18 4.88 11.25 11.72
CA VAL A 18 4.13 10.75 10.56
C VAL A 18 2.92 9.91 11.00
N LEU A 19 3.06 9.15 12.08
CA LEU A 19 2.07 8.20 12.57
C LEU A 19 0.71 8.85 12.87
N PRO A 20 0.62 10.01 13.57
CA PRO A 20 -0.67 10.63 13.86
C PRO A 20 -1.42 11.02 12.58
N GLY A 21 -0.70 11.53 11.58
CA GLY A 21 -1.27 11.90 10.29
C GLY A 21 -1.71 10.68 9.47
N MET A 22 -1.00 9.55 9.59
CA MET A 22 -1.42 8.29 8.97
C MET A 22 -2.67 7.72 9.63
N LEU A 23 -2.73 7.72 10.96
CA LEU A 23 -3.90 7.26 11.71
C LEU A 23 -5.15 8.07 11.37
N ALA A 24 -5.04 9.41 11.37
CA ALA A 24 -6.16 10.28 11.00
C ALA A 24 -6.70 9.97 9.60
N ARG A 25 -5.81 9.72 8.63
CA ARG A 25 -6.20 9.35 7.26
C ARG A 25 -6.81 7.95 7.17
N ALA A 26 -6.29 7.00 7.94
CA ALA A 26 -6.82 5.65 8.00
C ALA A 26 -8.26 5.68 8.55
N LEU A 27 -8.49 6.40 9.64
CA LEU A 27 -9.81 6.57 10.23
C LEU A 27 -10.80 7.24 9.27
N ASP A 28 -10.39 8.33 8.60
CA ASP A 28 -11.23 9.04 7.61
C ASP A 28 -11.67 8.10 6.47
N LYS A 29 -10.77 7.23 6.03
CA LYS A 29 -11.02 6.25 4.95
C LYS A 29 -11.63 4.94 5.42
N ARG A 30 -11.83 4.74 6.73
CA ARG A 30 -12.19 3.44 7.32
C ARG A 30 -11.23 2.32 6.91
N GLU A 31 -9.96 2.67 6.81
CA GLU A 31 -8.83 1.77 6.63
C GLU A 31 -8.21 1.45 7.99
N ASP A 32 -7.60 0.29 8.08
CA ASP A 32 -6.78 -0.13 9.20
C ASP A 32 -5.38 0.50 9.10
N LEU A 33 -4.84 0.96 10.22
CA LEU A 33 -3.43 1.29 10.36
C LEU A 33 -2.68 0.04 10.80
N ILE A 34 -1.75 -0.43 9.97
CA ILE A 34 -0.99 -1.66 10.19
C ILE A 34 0.45 -1.27 10.49
N LEU A 35 0.96 -1.74 11.63
CA LEU A 35 2.34 -1.60 12.06
C LEU A 35 2.97 -2.99 12.12
N THR A 36 4.04 -3.20 11.34
CA THR A 36 4.81 -4.45 11.38
C THR A 36 6.21 -4.16 11.89
N PHE A 37 6.69 -5.06 12.74
CA PHE A 37 8.03 -5.02 13.30
C PHE A 37 8.76 -6.27 12.80
N GLU A 38 9.85 -6.06 12.08
CA GLU A 38 10.70 -7.13 11.57
C GLU A 38 12.05 -7.02 12.25
N THR A 39 12.51 -8.13 12.82
CA THR A 39 13.88 -8.26 13.30
C THR A 39 14.67 -9.00 12.23
N ASP A 40 15.70 -8.36 11.72
CA ASP A 40 16.66 -9.00 10.82
C ASP A 40 17.42 -10.10 11.59
N PRO A 41 17.32 -11.37 11.20
CA PRO A 41 17.90 -12.48 11.96
C PRO A 41 19.44 -12.47 11.95
N ASP A 42 20.07 -11.84 10.95
CA ASP A 42 21.53 -11.83 10.80
C ASP A 42 22.16 -10.65 11.54
N SER A 43 21.50 -9.49 11.53
CA SER A 43 22.02 -8.26 12.14
C SER A 43 21.40 -7.92 13.49
N GLY A 44 20.29 -8.57 13.86
CA GLY A 44 19.47 -8.21 15.01
C GLY A 44 18.79 -6.85 14.88
N ALA A 45 18.87 -6.20 13.71
CA ALA A 45 18.33 -4.88 13.49
C ALA A 45 16.79 -4.94 13.43
N GLU A 46 16.14 -4.12 14.25
CA GLU A 46 14.69 -3.96 14.22
C GLU A 46 14.29 -2.91 13.18
N ARG A 47 13.31 -3.25 12.35
CA ARG A 47 12.71 -2.35 11.37
C ARG A 47 11.22 -2.31 11.61
N MET A 48 10.68 -1.09 11.66
CA MET A 48 9.24 -0.87 11.73
C MET A 48 8.73 -0.37 10.39
N TYR A 49 7.63 -0.96 9.91
CA TYR A 49 6.91 -0.49 8.74
C TYR A 49 5.50 -0.06 9.15
N ALA A 50 5.07 1.07 8.60
CA ALA A 50 3.72 1.59 8.79
C ALA A 50 3.01 1.65 7.44
N MET A 51 1.81 1.10 7.37
CA MET A 51 0.96 1.10 6.17
C MET A 51 -0.51 1.27 6.53
N THR A 52 -1.32 1.68 5.57
CA THR A 52 -2.79 1.67 5.69
C THR A 52 -3.36 0.68 4.70
N GLY A 53 -4.45 0.02 5.06
CA GLY A 53 -5.08 -0.98 4.21
C GLY A 53 -6.39 -1.48 4.79
N GLN A 54 -6.88 -2.58 4.26
CA GLN A 54 -8.01 -3.29 4.85
C GLN A 54 -7.52 -4.67 5.26
N PHE A 55 -7.82 -5.08 6.49
CA PHE A 55 -7.57 -6.43 6.92
C PHE A 55 -8.49 -7.39 6.15
N VAL A 56 -7.86 -8.25 5.35
CA VAL A 56 -8.57 -9.27 4.57
C VAL A 56 -8.63 -10.53 5.43
N SER A 57 -9.83 -10.92 5.85
CA SER A 57 -10.00 -12.21 6.54
C SER A 57 -9.69 -13.37 5.59
N GLU A 58 -9.37 -14.55 6.13
CA GLU A 58 -9.10 -15.74 5.32
C GLU A 58 -10.26 -16.05 4.34
N CYS A 59 -11.51 -15.86 4.79
CA CYS A 59 -12.69 -16.00 3.93
C CYS A 59 -12.71 -14.98 2.78
N MET A 60 -12.38 -13.71 3.06
CA MET A 60 -12.28 -12.69 2.02
C MET A 60 -11.14 -13.00 1.03
N LEU A 61 -10.01 -13.49 1.52
CA LEU A 61 -8.87 -13.86 0.67
C LEU A 61 -9.26 -15.00 -0.28
N ARG A 62 -9.91 -16.05 0.22
CA ARG A 62 -10.41 -17.15 -0.63
C ARG A 62 -11.39 -16.67 -1.71
N LYS A 63 -12.28 -15.73 -1.37
CA LYS A 63 -13.19 -15.12 -2.35
C LYS A 63 -12.45 -14.30 -3.41
N LEU A 64 -11.42 -13.56 -3.02
CA LEU A 64 -10.60 -12.78 -3.95
C LEU A 64 -9.81 -13.69 -4.89
N ILE A 65 -9.24 -14.78 -4.39
CA ILE A 65 -8.55 -15.80 -5.19
C ILE A 65 -9.52 -16.40 -6.22
N GLY A 66 -10.67 -16.90 -5.77
CA GLY A 66 -11.65 -17.51 -6.68
C GLY A 66 -12.16 -16.53 -7.75
N LYS A 67 -12.31 -15.25 -7.42
CA LYS A 67 -12.67 -14.20 -8.39
C LYS A 67 -11.54 -13.92 -9.39
N ALA A 68 -10.28 -13.93 -8.94
CA ALA A 68 -9.14 -13.74 -9.83
C ALA A 68 -8.98 -14.93 -10.80
N GLU A 69 -9.22 -16.14 -10.33
CA GLU A 69 -9.22 -17.37 -11.14
C GLU A 69 -10.36 -17.34 -12.17
N SER A 70 -11.59 -17.01 -11.77
CA SER A 70 -12.71 -16.92 -12.71
C SER A 70 -12.52 -15.84 -13.78
N GLN A 71 -11.92 -14.69 -13.41
CA GLN A 71 -11.61 -13.62 -14.36
C GLN A 71 -10.50 -13.97 -15.35
N ARG A 72 -9.61 -14.91 -14.98
CA ARG A 72 -8.61 -15.45 -15.88
C ARG A 72 -9.26 -16.34 -16.95
N ASP A 73 -10.27 -17.11 -16.55
CA ASP A 73 -11.00 -18.01 -17.44
C ASP A 73 -12.00 -17.27 -18.34
N GLU A 74 -12.54 -16.13 -17.88
CA GLU A 74 -13.48 -15.29 -18.66
C GLU A 74 -12.79 -14.35 -19.68
N GLY A 75 -11.46 -14.39 -19.81
CA GLY A 75 -10.74 -13.55 -20.77
C GLY A 75 -10.81 -12.07 -20.42
N SER A 76 -10.12 -11.66 -19.36
CA SER A 76 -10.12 -10.28 -18.85
C SER A 76 -9.91 -9.23 -19.95
N VAL A 77 -10.97 -8.50 -20.30
CA VAL A 77 -10.86 -7.22 -21.02
C VAL A 77 -10.32 -6.21 -20.01
N LEU A 78 -9.00 -5.97 -20.05
CA LEU A 78 -8.35 -4.88 -19.32
C LEU A 78 -8.92 -3.54 -19.82
N LEU A 79 -10.01 -3.08 -19.22
CA LEU A 79 -10.49 -1.72 -19.39
C LEU A 79 -9.49 -0.77 -18.70
N LYS A 80 -8.53 -0.27 -19.48
CA LYS A 80 -7.74 0.92 -19.14
C LYS A 80 -8.70 2.10 -18.94
N GLN A 81 -9.23 2.27 -17.74
CA GLN A 81 -9.81 3.55 -17.36
C GLN A 81 -8.67 4.57 -17.29
N ARG A 82 -8.61 5.44 -18.30
CA ARG A 82 -7.83 6.69 -18.21
C ARG A 82 -8.44 7.50 -17.07
N LEU A 83 -7.77 7.54 -15.92
CA LEU A 83 -8.05 8.55 -14.89
C LEU A 83 -7.86 9.92 -15.56
N SER A 84 -8.94 10.68 -15.65
CA SER A 84 -8.90 12.04 -16.18
C SER A 84 -8.00 12.88 -15.27
N LYS A 85 -6.86 13.33 -15.81
CA LYS A 85 -6.10 14.43 -15.20
C LYS A 85 -7.03 15.64 -15.21
N ARG A 86 -7.58 16.00 -14.04
CA ARG A 86 -8.23 17.30 -13.86
C ARG A 86 -7.16 18.37 -14.11
N ARG A 87 -7.50 19.32 -14.99
CA ARG A 87 -6.70 20.49 -15.36
C ARG A 87 -6.59 21.45 -14.19
#